data_AF-A0A2M7UQZ2-F1
#
_entry.id   AF-A0A2M7UQZ2-F1
#
_cell.length_a   1.000
_cell.length_b   1.000
_cell.length_c   1.000
_cell.angle_alpha   90.00
_cell.angle_beta   90.00
_cell.angle_gamma   90.00
#
_symmetry.space_group_name_H-M   'P 1'
#
loop_
_entity.id
_entity.type
_entity.pdbx_description
1 polymer ?
#
loop_
_entity_poly.entity_id
_entity_poly.type
_entity_poly.pdbx_seq_one_letter_code
_entity_poly.pdbx_strand_id
1 'polypeptide(L)'
;MEKFINRREELSFLGSKWLEKKSNFIVIYGKRWVGKTELIKRFTKDKNAVYFMADKRTTKDQLREIGLLFGEHFNDGKGSAIL
;
A
#
# COMPACT_ATOMS: atom_id res chain seq x y z
N MET A 1 6.27 -16.26 15.39
CA MET A 1 7.09 -15.81 14.24
C MET A 1 6.50 -16.47 12.99
N GLU A 2 5.61 -15.77 12.27
CA GLU A 2 4.99 -16.34 11.07
C GLU A 2 6.05 -16.53 9.97
N LYS A 3 6.23 -17.78 9.55
CA LYS A 3 7.16 -18.19 8.50
C LYS A 3 6.53 -17.82 7.16
N PHE A 4 6.91 -16.67 6.60
CA PHE A 4 6.54 -16.30 5.23
C PHE A 4 7.37 -17.15 4.26
N ILE A 5 6.79 -18.25 3.78
CA ILE A 5 7.43 -19.21 2.89
C ILE A 5 7.03 -18.87 1.44
N ASN A 6 8.00 -18.92 0.52
CA ASN A 6 7.87 -18.50 -0.89
C ASN A 6 7.67 -16.99 -1.09
N ARG A 7 7.52 -16.56 -2.36
CA ARG A 7 7.38 -15.16 -2.82
C ARG A 7 8.65 -14.30 -2.92
N ARG A 8 9.83 -14.93 -2.95
CA ARG A 8 11.12 -14.21 -3.13
C ARG A 8 11.21 -13.51 -4.48
N GLU A 9 10.71 -14.13 -5.53
CA GLU A 9 10.73 -13.58 -6.89
C GLU A 9 9.83 -12.35 -7.00
N GLU A 10 8.60 -12.41 -6.46
CA GLU A 10 7.67 -11.29 -6.46
C GLU A 10 8.17 -10.13 -5.62
N LEU A 11 8.74 -10.39 -4.44
CA LEU A 11 9.36 -9.35 -3.61
C LEU A 11 10.59 -8.73 -4.30
N SER A 12 11.41 -9.54 -4.98
CA SER A 12 12.55 -9.06 -5.75
C SER A 12 12.11 -8.18 -6.93
N PHE A 13 11.07 -8.60 -7.66
CA PHE A 13 10.46 -7.82 -8.73
C PHE A 13 9.91 -6.47 -8.23
N LEU A 14 9.13 -6.46 -7.15
CA LEU A 14 8.62 -5.22 -6.58
C LEU A 14 9.76 -4.32 -6.07
N GLY A 15 10.80 -4.92 -5.48
CA GLY A 15 12.00 -4.23 -5.02
C GLY A 15 12.79 -3.58 -6.15
N SER A 16 13.02 -4.28 -7.26
CA SER A 16 13.71 -3.70 -8.41
C SER A 16 12.92 -2.54 -9.03
N LYS A 17 11.59 -2.69 -9.16
CA LYS A 17 10.72 -1.60 -9.63
C LYS A 17 10.71 -0.39 -8.72
N TRP A 18 10.80 -0.59 -7.40
CA TRP A 18 10.93 0.52 -6.45
C TRP A 18 12.23 1.32 -6.64
N LEU A 19 13.33 0.66 -7.03
CA LEU A 19 14.63 1.30 -7.23
C LEU A 19 14.77 2.02 -8.58
N GLU A 20 13.91 1.74 -9.57
CA GLU A 20 14.00 2.30 -10.94
C GLU A 20 13.77 3.82 -11.03
N LYS A 21 13.58 4.55 -9.91
CA LYS A 21 13.34 6.02 -9.82
C LYS A 21 12.36 6.57 -10.87
N LYS A 22 11.37 5.77 -11.25
CA LYS A 22 10.31 6.13 -12.20
C LYS A 22 8.95 5.69 -11.66
N SER A 23 7.90 6.33 -12.14
CA SER A 23 6.54 5.94 -11.82
C SER A 23 6.22 4.57 -12.42
N ASN A 24 5.77 3.63 -11.58
CA ASN A 24 5.35 2.30 -12.00
C ASN A 24 3.90 2.07 -11.56
N PHE A 25 3.09 1.51 -12.45
CA PHE A 25 1.75 1.02 -12.12
C PHE A 25 1.74 -0.51 -12.20
N ILE A 26 1.55 -1.18 -11.06
CA ILE A 26 1.68 -2.64 -10.94
C ILE A 26 0.37 -3.23 -10.45
N VAL A 27 -0.18 -4.16 -11.22
CA VAL A 27 -1.39 -4.89 -10.86
C VAL A 27 -1.00 -6.28 -10.34
N ILE A 28 -1.34 -6.57 -9.08
CA ILE A 28 -1.11 -7.88 -8.47
C ILE A 28 -2.43 -8.68 -8.46
N TYR A 29 -2.50 -9.75 -9.24
CA TYR A 29 -3.68 -10.61 -9.36
C TYR A 29 -3.38 -12.06 -8.96
N GLY A 30 -4.43 -12.87 -8.78
CA GLY A 30 -4.32 -14.30 -8.44
C GLY A 30 -5.53 -14.82 -7.65
N LYS A 31 -5.56 -16.13 -7.36
CA LYS A 31 -6.67 -16.81 -6.65
C LYS A 31 -6.93 -16.20 -5.25
N ARG A 32 -8.16 -16.28 -4.72
CA ARG A 32 -8.46 -15.91 -3.32
C ARG A 32 -7.54 -16.69 -2.37
N TRP A 33 -7.12 -16.06 -1.27
CA TRP A 33 -6.30 -16.65 -0.21
C TRP A 33 -4.84 -17.03 -0.54
N VAL A 34 -4.29 -16.60 -1.68
CA VAL A 34 -2.87 -16.87 -2.04
C VAL A 34 -1.84 -15.96 -1.38
N GLY A 35 -2.26 -15.12 -0.42
CA GLY A 35 -1.36 -14.23 0.33
C GLY A 35 -0.98 -12.91 -0.36
N LYS A 36 -1.76 -12.42 -1.32
CA LYS A 36 -1.48 -11.13 -2.01
C LYS A 36 -1.42 -9.95 -1.04
N THR A 37 -2.36 -9.89 -0.09
CA THR A 37 -2.38 -8.84 0.93
C THR A 37 -1.12 -8.86 1.79
N GLU A 38 -0.68 -10.06 2.17
CA GLU A 38 0.54 -10.23 2.96
C GLU A 38 1.80 -9.84 2.17
N LEU A 39 1.85 -10.19 0.88
CA LEU A 39 2.92 -9.74 -0.01
C LEU A 39 3.06 -8.21 -0.04
N ILE A 40 1.94 -7.49 -0.20
CA ILE A 40 1.94 -6.02 -0.24
C ILE A 40 2.38 -5.46 1.11
N LYS A 41 1.79 -5.92 2.23
CA LYS A 41 2.16 -5.49 3.58
C LYS A 41 3.65 -5.69 3.87
N ARG A 42 4.21 -6.84 3.46
CA ARG A 42 5.62 -7.14 3.62
C ARG A 42 6.51 -6.24 2.76
N PHE A 43 6.10 -6.01 1.51
CA PHE A 43 6.83 -5.13 0.59
C PHE A 43 6.86 -3.68 1.08
N THR A 44 5.76 -3.17 1.65
CA THR A 44 5.64 -1.77 2.08
C THR A 44 6.17 -1.49 3.48
N LYS A 45 6.44 -2.51 4.30
CA LYS A 45 6.81 -2.36 5.73
C LYS A 45 7.96 -1.38 5.99
N ASP A 46 9.00 -1.41 5.15
CA ASP A 46 10.20 -0.60 5.33
C ASP A 46 10.31 0.51 4.26
N LYS A 47 9.17 0.97 3.73
CA LYS A 47 9.10 1.98 2.66
C LYS A 47 8.17 3.12 3.06
N ASN A 48 8.44 4.31 2.54
CA ASN A 48 7.51 5.44 2.63
C ASN A 48 6.31 5.17 1.72
N ALA A 49 5.32 4.44 2.24
CA ALA A 49 4.18 3.94 1.49
C ALA A 49 2.87 4.15 2.25
N VAL A 50 1.84 4.58 1.52
CA VAL A 50 0.45 4.64 2.00
C VAL A 50 -0.26 3.34 1.63
N TYR A 51 -0.91 2.70 2.60
CA TYR A 51 -1.76 1.53 2.36
C TYR A 51 -3.23 1.94 2.45
N PHE A 52 -3.97 1.73 1.36
CA PHE A 52 -5.40 2.02 1.28
C PHE A 52 -6.18 0.75 0.87
N MET A 53 -7.27 0.46 1.58
CA MET A 53 -8.15 -0.67 1.29
C MET A 53 -9.47 -0.17 0.71
N ALA A 54 -9.64 -0.28 -0.60
CA ALA A 54 -10.90 0.03 -1.25
C ALA A 54 -12.00 -0.97 -0.84
N ASP A 55 -13.16 -0.46 -0.44
CA ASP A 55 -14.35 -1.24 -0.10
C ASP A 55 -15.60 -0.77 -0.89
N LYS A 56 -16.80 -1.15 -0.42
CA LYS A 56 -18.07 -0.85 -1.11
C LYS A 56 -18.68 0.52 -0.76
N ARG A 57 -17.97 1.40 -0.04
CA ARG A 57 -18.45 2.75 0.27
C ARG A 57 -18.51 3.64 -0.98
N THR A 58 -19.11 4.83 -0.84
CA THR A 58 -19.21 5.77 -1.95
C THR A 58 -17.84 6.26 -2.38
N THR A 59 -17.69 6.62 -3.66
CA THR A 59 -16.44 7.23 -4.16
C THR A 59 -16.06 8.48 -3.36
N LYS A 60 -17.05 9.25 -2.88
CA LYS A 60 -16.82 10.43 -2.04
C LYS A 60 -16.14 10.07 -0.71
N ASP A 61 -16.62 9.03 -0.04
CA ASP A 61 -16.06 8.58 1.24
C ASP A 61 -14.65 8.00 1.04
N GLN A 62 -14.44 7.25 -0.04
CA GLN A 62 -13.13 6.70 -0.39
C GLN A 62 -12.10 7.79 -0.69
N LEU A 63 -12.48 8.82 -1.45
CA LEU A 63 -11.61 9.95 -1.76
C LEU A 63 -11.22 10.73 -0.50
N ARG A 64 -12.19 10.94 0.42
CA ARG A 64 -11.93 11.61 1.70
C ARG A 64 -10.93 10.82 2.55
N GLU A 65 -11.10 9.50 2.64
CA GLU A 65 -10.20 8.63 3.40
C GLU A 65 -8.78 8.62 2.82
N ILE A 66 -8.64 8.48 1.49
CA ILE A 66 -7.34 8.58 0.84
C ILE A 66 -6.68 9.93 1.16
N GLY A 67 -7.42 11.05 1.07
CA GLY A 67 -6.89 12.37 1.39
C GLY A 67 -6.32 12.47 2.81
N LEU A 68 -7.04 11.93 3.79
CA LEU A 68 -6.60 11.89 5.19
C LEU A 68 -5.33 11.04 5.35
N LEU A 69 -5.31 9.84 4.78
CA LEU A 69 -4.15 8.93 4.84
C LEU A 69 -2.88 9.57 4.26
N PHE A 70 -3.00 10.29 3.14
CA PHE A 70 -1.87 11.00 2.54
C PHE A 70 -1.40 12.17 3.40
N GLY A 71 -2.33 12.97 3.94
CA GLY A 71 -2.01 14.10 4.82
C GLY A 71 -1.24 13.66 6.07
N GLU A 72 -1.72 12.60 6.73
CA GLU A 72 -1.04 11.99 7.88
C GLU A 72 0.35 11.44 7.52
N HIS A 73 0.47 10.76 6.37
CA HIS A 73 1.70 10.10 5.97
C HIS A 73 2.83 11.08 5.59
N PHE A 74 2.50 12.19 4.91
CA PHE A 74 3.50 13.17 4.48
C PHE A 74 3.72 14.30 5.50
N ASN A 75 3.05 14.24 6.67
CA ASN A 75 3.11 15.25 7.73
C ASN A 75 2.92 16.67 7.16
N ASP A 76 1.97 16.80 6.23
CA ASP A 76 1.67 18.07 5.57
C ASP A 76 0.96 18.95 6.62
N GLY A 77 1.77 19.68 7.38
CA GLY A 77 1.36 20.35 8.59
C GLY A 77 0.34 21.46 8.33
N LYS A 78 -0.94 21.16 8.57
CA LYS A 78 -1.93 22.12 9.09
C LYS A 78 -2.87 21.43 10.08
N GLY A 79 -2.64 21.75 11.36
CA GLY A 79 -3.63 22.08 12.38
C GLY A 79 -4.89 21.23 12.54
N SER A 80 -5.08 20.75 13.77
CA SER A 80 -6.33 20.89 14.53
C SER A 80 -7.57 21.26 13.70
N ALA A 81 -8.32 20.25 13.27
CA ALA A 81 -9.78 20.28 13.24
C ALA A 81 -10.29 19.06 12.47
N ILE A 82 -10.46 17.93 13.15
CA ILE A 82 -11.69 17.14 13.07
C ILE A 82 -11.86 16.41 14.42
N LEU A 83 -12.45 17.12 15.39
CA LEU A 83 -13.45 16.48 16.26
C LEU A 83 -14.68 16.18 15.40
#